data_AF-A8F6I1-F1
#
_entry.id   AF-A8F6I1-F1
#
_cell.length_a   1.000
_cell.length_b   1.000
_cell.length_c   1.000
_cell.angle_alpha   90.00
_cell.angle_beta   90.00
_cell.angle_gamma   90.00
#
_symmetry.space_group_name_H-M   'P 1'
#
loop_
_entity.id
_entity.type
_entity.pdbx_description
1 polymer ?
#
loop_
_entity_poly.entity_id
_entity_poly.type
_entity_poly.pdbx_seq_one_letter_code
_entity_poly.pdbx_strand_id
1 'polypeptide(L)'
;MVHDYYLSKVKIKDFNEWNKEKEKQYLEEVFILPLAKEKDKLKNKSKNEDIHVFYPKEEDLAYLPNGSVLIKITFTLKKPYTSKDEGEFHIIDDKIFENPIVRDKFTGLPMVRPSTWKGHLRFAAERVDCQNKKEIINRLFGSETEDEEKLKGRLYFFPTFFEEDSKKDVITPLKRDTRTPARGPIFMEVMKQGSKGEFYLLYVPYPKGKNFEEKQIGEDLHFLASALKLMFYTYGFSAKKTSGFGTIEELKEENIEIYPKDKKGIFSILYTTHNNSVKDGV
;
A
#
# COMPACT_ATOMS: atom_id res chain seq x y z
N MET A 1 -1.10 18.05 -20.85
CA MET A 1 0.12 17.38 -21.34
C MET A 1 1.21 17.69 -20.33
N VAL A 2 1.53 16.75 -19.44
CA VAL A 2 2.53 16.98 -18.38
C VAL A 2 3.90 16.94 -19.06
N HIS A 3 4.67 18.01 -18.94
CA HIS A 3 6.07 18.03 -19.38
C HIS A 3 6.84 17.01 -18.54
N ASP A 4 7.22 15.88 -19.15
CA ASP A 4 8.04 14.88 -18.48
C ASP A 4 9.50 15.37 -18.49
N TYR A 5 10.04 15.69 -17.31
CA TYR A 5 11.40 16.20 -17.10
C TYR A 5 12.46 15.37 -17.86
N TYR A 6 12.26 14.06 -17.95
CA TYR A 6 13.20 13.16 -18.62
C TYR A 6 13.24 13.34 -20.14
N LEU A 7 12.14 13.78 -20.78
CA LEU A 7 12.09 14.05 -22.23
C LEU A 7 13.07 15.16 -22.63
N SER A 8 13.26 16.17 -21.76
CA SER A 8 14.20 17.27 -22.00
C SER A 8 15.68 16.84 -21.95
N LYS A 9 15.96 15.66 -21.37
CA LYS A 9 17.33 15.15 -21.15
C LYS A 9 17.79 14.17 -22.24
N VAL A 10 16.86 13.58 -22.99
CA VAL A 10 17.21 12.62 -24.04
C VAL A 10 17.39 13.35 -25.37
N LYS A 11 18.59 13.26 -25.96
CA LYS A 11 18.86 13.71 -27.34
C LYS A 11 18.30 12.68 -28.33
N ILE A 12 17.01 12.77 -28.60
CA ILE A 12 16.33 11.92 -29.59
C ILE A 12 16.80 12.32 -30.99
N LYS A 13 17.20 11.35 -31.82
CA LYS A 13 17.55 11.59 -33.24
C LYS A 13 16.27 11.75 -34.07
N ASP A 14 16.26 12.72 -34.99
CA ASP A 14 15.12 12.99 -35.86
C ASP A 14 14.77 11.80 -36.77
N PHE A 15 13.47 11.66 -37.01
CA PHE A 15 12.84 10.55 -37.70
C PHE A 15 12.74 10.82 -39.19
N ASN A 16 13.47 10.06 -40.02
CA ASN A 16 13.49 10.26 -41.47
C ASN A 16 12.63 9.29 -42.29
N GLU A 17 12.01 8.24 -41.73
CA GLU A 17 11.12 7.36 -42.53
C GLU A 17 10.10 6.57 -41.67
N TRP A 18 8.80 6.75 -41.96
CA TRP A 18 7.69 6.16 -41.21
C TRP A 18 7.39 4.71 -41.62
N ASN A 19 7.53 3.75 -40.70
CA ASN A 19 7.08 2.36 -40.90
C ASN A 19 6.29 1.83 -39.68
N LYS A 20 4.98 1.58 -39.88
CA LYS A 20 4.04 1.10 -38.84
C LYS A 20 4.40 -0.26 -38.23
N GLU A 21 5.07 -1.15 -38.98
CA GLU A 21 5.40 -2.50 -38.46
C GLU A 21 6.58 -2.49 -37.49
N LYS A 22 7.45 -1.48 -37.56
CA LYS A 22 8.64 -1.32 -36.69
C LYS A 22 8.48 -0.22 -35.64
N GLU A 23 7.34 0.47 -35.65
CA GLU A 23 7.05 1.62 -34.78
C GLU A 23 7.23 1.28 -33.30
N LYS A 24 6.65 0.17 -32.84
CA LYS A 24 6.78 -0.27 -31.44
C LYS A 24 8.24 -0.52 -31.07
N GLN A 25 8.96 -1.33 -31.86
CA GLN A 25 10.35 -1.68 -31.56
C GLN A 25 11.27 -0.43 -31.57
N TYR A 26 11.05 0.50 -32.49
CA TYR A 26 11.80 1.75 -32.54
C TYR A 26 11.49 2.67 -31.36
N LEU A 27 10.22 2.83 -30.99
CA LEU A 27 9.83 3.60 -29.81
C LEU A 27 10.47 3.01 -28.55
N GLU A 28 10.54 1.69 -28.45
CA GLU A 28 11.23 1.00 -27.37
C GLU A 28 12.74 1.34 -27.37
N GLU A 29 13.43 1.11 -28.49
CA GLU A 29 14.89 1.26 -28.60
C GLU A 29 15.38 2.71 -28.51
N VAL A 30 14.66 3.67 -29.11
CA VAL A 30 15.11 5.06 -29.27
C VAL A 30 14.58 5.99 -28.19
N PHE A 31 13.41 5.71 -27.63
CA PHE A 31 12.82 6.57 -26.60
C PHE A 31 12.82 5.89 -25.23
N ILE A 32 12.19 4.72 -25.11
CA ILE A 32 11.91 4.10 -23.80
C ILE A 32 13.21 3.62 -23.13
N LEU A 33 14.08 2.91 -23.84
CA LEU A 33 15.36 2.41 -23.30
C LEU A 33 16.26 3.56 -22.81
N PRO A 34 16.51 4.63 -23.59
CA PRO A 34 17.32 5.75 -23.13
C PRO A 34 16.71 6.52 -21.94
N LEU A 35 15.40 6.78 -21.96
CA LEU A 35 14.68 7.48 -20.88
C LEU A 35 14.80 6.75 -19.56
N ALA A 36 14.55 5.45 -19.56
CA ALA A 36 14.64 4.61 -18.37
C ALA A 36 16.09 4.51 -17.84
N LYS A 37 17.09 4.38 -18.74
CA LYS A 37 18.51 4.40 -18.33
C LYS A 37 18.88 5.71 -17.64
N GLU A 38 18.40 6.85 -18.15
CA GLU A 38 18.64 8.15 -17.53
C GLU A 38 17.93 8.31 -16.18
N LYS A 39 16.70 7.80 -16.07
CA LYS A 39 15.95 7.74 -14.81
C LYS A 39 16.67 6.89 -13.76
N ASP A 40 17.24 5.75 -14.12
CA ASP A 40 17.96 4.88 -13.19
C ASP A 40 19.27 5.52 -12.70
N LYS A 41 20.00 6.25 -13.55
CA LYS A 41 21.17 7.04 -13.13
C LYS A 41 20.80 8.09 -12.06
N LEU A 42 19.67 8.78 -12.25
CA LEU A 42 19.22 9.82 -11.32
C LEU A 42 18.73 9.21 -9.99
N LYS A 43 18.01 8.09 -10.01
CA LYS A 43 17.59 7.37 -8.81
C LYS A 43 18.77 6.96 -7.93
N ASN A 44 19.83 6.42 -8.51
CA ASN A 44 21.01 5.99 -7.75
C ASN A 44 21.72 7.14 -7.02
N LYS A 45 21.48 8.40 -7.43
CA LYS A 45 22.03 9.60 -6.78
C LYS A 45 21.19 10.08 -5.59
N SER A 46 19.93 9.67 -5.49
CA SER A 46 18.96 10.09 -4.46
C SER A 46 18.75 9.06 -3.34
N LYS A 47 19.44 7.91 -3.41
CA LYS A 47 19.19 6.71 -2.61
C LYS A 47 19.56 6.80 -1.11
N ASN A 48 19.79 8.00 -0.59
CA ASN A 48 20.34 8.24 0.76
C ASN A 48 19.42 9.04 1.68
N GLU A 49 18.13 9.15 1.33
CA GLU A 49 17.15 9.87 2.15
C GLU A 49 16.52 8.93 3.20
N ASP A 50 16.51 9.39 4.45
CA ASP A 50 15.83 8.71 5.55
C ASP A 50 14.32 8.72 5.33
N ILE A 51 13.75 7.55 4.99
CA ILE A 51 12.32 7.39 4.72
C ILE A 51 11.45 7.68 5.95
N HIS A 52 12.02 7.64 7.16
CA HIS A 52 11.26 7.86 8.39
C HIS A 52 10.81 9.33 8.55
N VAL A 53 11.37 10.25 7.75
CA VAL A 53 10.89 11.65 7.68
C VAL A 53 9.47 11.74 7.13
N PHE A 54 8.99 10.76 6.35
CA PHE A 54 7.63 10.74 5.81
C PHE A 54 6.57 10.28 6.82
N TYR A 55 6.97 9.82 8.00
CA TYR A 55 6.07 9.24 9.00
C TYR A 55 5.79 10.19 10.17
N PRO A 56 4.55 10.21 10.67
CA PRO A 56 4.21 10.92 11.89
C PRO A 56 4.86 10.22 13.08
N LYS A 57 5.24 11.01 14.07
CA LYS A 57 5.83 10.55 15.33
C LYS A 57 4.86 10.70 16.49
N GLU A 58 5.18 10.09 17.63
CA GLU A 58 4.38 10.22 18.85
C GLU A 58 4.25 11.70 19.26
N GLU A 59 5.33 12.48 19.11
CA GLU A 59 5.37 13.88 19.51
C GLU A 59 4.43 14.76 18.69
N ASP A 60 4.11 14.36 17.45
CA ASP A 60 3.20 15.10 16.58
C ASP A 60 1.77 15.12 17.12
N LEU A 61 1.39 14.14 17.94
CA LEU A 61 0.07 14.08 18.57
C LEU A 61 -0.20 15.29 19.48
N ALA A 62 0.84 15.93 20.03
CA ALA A 62 0.70 17.13 20.86
C ALA A 62 0.09 18.32 20.10
N TYR A 63 0.18 18.32 18.78
CA TYR A 63 -0.36 19.36 17.90
C TYR A 63 -1.71 18.98 17.27
N LEU A 64 -2.24 17.80 17.59
CA LEU A 64 -3.49 17.29 17.05
C LEU A 64 -4.63 17.38 18.06
N PRO A 65 -5.89 17.40 17.60
CA PRO A 65 -7.04 17.42 18.50
C PRO A 65 -7.09 16.21 19.44
N ASN A 66 -7.58 16.42 20.66
CA ASN A 66 -7.81 15.37 21.64
C ASN A 66 -8.60 14.20 21.05
N GLY A 67 -8.15 12.97 21.34
CA GLY A 67 -8.71 11.75 20.79
C GLY A 67 -8.10 11.30 19.46
N SER A 68 -7.11 12.03 18.94
CA SER A 68 -6.29 11.54 17.82
C SER A 68 -5.46 10.33 18.23
N VAL A 69 -5.31 9.36 17.33
CA VAL A 69 -4.59 8.11 17.59
C VAL A 69 -3.67 7.79 16.42
N LEU A 70 -2.39 7.63 16.72
CA LEU A 70 -1.40 7.10 15.78
C LEU A 70 -1.29 5.58 15.96
N ILE A 71 -1.44 4.86 14.85
CA ILE A 71 -1.35 3.41 14.76
C ILE A 71 -0.15 3.09 13.88
N LYS A 72 0.86 2.45 14.46
CA LYS A 72 2.03 1.92 13.75
C LYS A 72 2.06 0.40 13.89
N ILE A 73 2.19 -0.28 12.76
CA ILE A 73 2.25 -1.74 12.70
C ILE A 73 3.43 -2.15 11.82
N THR A 74 4.42 -2.82 12.41
CA THR A 74 5.49 -3.46 11.66
C THR A 74 5.06 -4.88 11.29
N PHE A 75 5.04 -5.22 10.01
CA PHE A 75 4.52 -6.51 9.55
C PHE A 75 5.51 -7.25 8.65
N THR A 76 5.32 -8.56 8.57
CA THR A 76 5.98 -9.46 7.62
C THR A 76 4.93 -10.01 6.65
N LEU A 77 5.22 -10.02 5.35
CA LEU A 77 4.32 -10.60 4.34
C LEU A 77 4.24 -12.12 4.47
N LYS A 78 3.04 -12.66 4.76
CA LYS A 78 2.77 -14.11 4.68
C LYS A 78 2.61 -14.58 3.24
N LYS A 79 2.06 -13.73 2.38
CA LYS A 79 1.97 -13.98 0.94
C LYS A 79 2.52 -12.78 0.17
N PRO A 80 3.05 -13.00 -1.05
CA PRO A 80 3.66 -11.94 -1.84
C PRO A 80 2.74 -10.73 -2.01
N TYR A 81 3.33 -9.54 -2.08
CA TYR A 81 2.64 -8.31 -2.42
C TYR A 81 3.00 -7.88 -3.84
N THR A 82 2.01 -7.40 -4.56
CA THR A 82 2.18 -6.76 -5.85
C THR A 82 1.14 -5.67 -6.05
N SER A 83 1.56 -4.65 -6.78
CA SER A 83 0.75 -3.56 -7.31
C SER A 83 1.16 -3.36 -8.76
N LYS A 84 0.31 -2.71 -9.55
CA LYS A 84 0.65 -2.36 -10.92
C LYS A 84 1.05 -0.89 -10.95
N ASP A 85 2.30 -0.61 -11.29
CA ASP A 85 2.68 0.76 -11.63
C ASP A 85 2.18 1.12 -13.03
N GLU A 86 1.72 2.35 -13.19
CA GLU A 86 1.31 2.91 -14.48
C GLU A 86 2.48 3.61 -15.20
N GLY A 87 3.67 3.61 -14.60
CA GLY A 87 4.87 4.20 -15.19
C GLY A 87 5.31 3.46 -16.46
N GLU A 88 5.43 4.19 -17.56
CA GLU A 88 5.63 3.67 -18.92
C GLU A 88 7.05 3.12 -19.19
N PHE A 89 8.01 3.31 -18.26
CA PHE A 89 9.45 3.15 -18.53
C PHE A 89 10.19 2.29 -17.50
N HIS A 90 9.64 1.15 -17.11
CA HIS A 90 10.37 0.19 -16.25
C HIS A 90 11.05 -0.88 -17.08
N ILE A 91 12.37 -0.97 -16.94
CA ILE A 91 13.21 -1.91 -17.68
C ILE A 91 13.79 -2.92 -16.70
N ILE A 92 13.77 -4.20 -17.09
CA ILE A 92 14.59 -5.21 -16.46
C ILE A 92 15.28 -6.01 -17.58
N ASP A 93 16.59 -6.17 -17.50
CA ASP A 93 17.44 -6.85 -18.49
C ASP A 93 17.28 -6.28 -19.92
N ASP A 94 17.34 -4.94 -20.04
CA ASP A 94 17.18 -4.20 -21.32
C ASP A 94 15.85 -4.47 -22.05
N LYS A 95 14.84 -5.00 -21.36
CA LYS A 95 13.47 -5.18 -21.88
C LYS A 95 12.45 -4.45 -21.02
N ILE A 96 11.42 -3.91 -21.68
CA ILE A 96 10.27 -3.32 -20.99
C ILE A 96 9.59 -4.41 -20.17
N PHE A 97 9.44 -4.13 -18.89
CA PHE A 97 8.76 -5.02 -17.97
C PHE A 97 7.29 -4.61 -17.86
N GLU A 98 6.38 -5.51 -18.26
CA GLU A 98 4.96 -5.16 -18.43
C GLU A 98 4.20 -4.93 -17.12
N ASN A 99 4.59 -5.59 -16.02
CA ASN A 99 3.85 -5.55 -14.75
C ASN A 99 4.77 -5.16 -13.58
N PRO A 100 5.37 -3.96 -13.60
CA PRO A 100 6.25 -3.48 -12.55
C PRO A 100 5.46 -3.15 -11.29
N ILE A 101 6.14 -3.24 -10.15
CA ILE A 101 5.59 -2.82 -8.86
C ILE A 101 5.62 -1.30 -8.76
N VAL A 102 4.62 -0.73 -8.08
CA VAL A 102 4.63 0.70 -7.77
C VAL A 102 5.85 1.06 -6.95
N ARG A 103 6.56 2.12 -7.38
CA ARG A 103 7.67 2.72 -6.65
C ARG A 103 7.41 4.19 -6.37
N ASP A 104 7.97 4.68 -5.28
CA ASP A 104 8.00 6.11 -5.04
C ASP A 104 8.93 6.82 -6.03
N LYS A 105 8.55 8.04 -6.41
CA LYS A 105 9.29 8.80 -7.43
C LYS A 105 10.59 9.40 -6.88
N PHE A 106 10.64 9.72 -5.59
CA PHE A 106 11.79 10.33 -4.94
C PHE A 106 12.77 9.24 -4.47
N THR A 107 12.30 8.27 -3.69
CA THR A 107 13.16 7.23 -3.11
C THR A 107 13.46 6.07 -4.09
N GLY A 108 12.58 5.84 -5.06
CA GLY A 108 12.67 4.70 -5.98
C GLY A 108 12.34 3.34 -5.34
N LEU A 109 12.00 3.32 -4.05
CA LEU A 109 11.66 2.10 -3.33
C LEU A 109 10.28 1.57 -3.75
N PRO A 110 10.09 0.23 -3.82
CA PRO A 110 8.76 -0.34 -3.93
C PRO A 110 7.88 0.16 -2.79
N MET A 111 6.61 0.45 -3.06
CA MET A 111 5.72 0.97 -2.02
C MET A 111 4.28 0.50 -2.13
N VAL A 112 3.59 0.54 -0.99
CA VAL A 112 2.12 0.58 -0.93
C VAL A 112 1.69 2.04 -0.86
N ARG A 113 0.91 2.52 -1.85
CA ARG A 113 0.41 3.90 -1.85
C ARG A 113 -0.61 4.12 -0.71
N PRO A 114 -0.69 5.33 -0.14
CA PRO A 114 -1.76 5.69 0.80
C PRO A 114 -3.17 5.40 0.26
N SER A 115 -3.41 5.67 -1.02
CA SER A 115 -4.68 5.37 -1.68
C SER A 115 -4.97 3.88 -1.80
N THR A 116 -3.94 3.05 -1.98
CA THR A 116 -4.05 1.59 -1.97
C THR A 116 -4.45 1.11 -0.57
N TRP A 117 -3.78 1.58 0.48
CA TRP A 117 -4.17 1.27 1.86
C TRP A 117 -5.62 1.67 2.14
N LYS A 118 -6.02 2.90 1.79
CA LYS A 118 -7.39 3.39 1.96
C LYS A 118 -8.40 2.50 1.25
N GLY A 119 -8.15 2.14 -0.01
CA GLY A 119 -9.05 1.30 -0.80
C GLY A 119 -9.23 -0.10 -0.23
N HIS A 120 -8.14 -0.73 0.21
CA HIS A 120 -8.19 -2.08 0.78
C HIS A 120 -8.79 -2.10 2.18
N LEU A 121 -8.49 -1.11 3.02
CA LEU A 121 -9.09 -1.00 4.34
C LEU A 121 -10.58 -0.69 4.25
N ARG A 122 -11.01 0.19 3.33
CA ARG A 122 -12.43 0.44 3.09
C ARG A 122 -13.16 -0.81 2.61
N PHE A 123 -12.55 -1.58 1.69
CA PHE A 123 -13.09 -2.86 1.25
C PHE A 123 -13.26 -3.88 2.39
N ALA A 124 -12.31 -3.92 3.33
CA ALA A 124 -12.40 -4.77 4.51
C ALA A 124 -13.45 -4.26 5.51
N ALA A 125 -13.53 -2.95 5.70
CA ALA A 125 -14.52 -2.28 6.56
C ALA A 125 -15.96 -2.62 6.14
N GLU A 126 -16.26 -2.68 4.84
CA GLU A 126 -17.57 -3.09 4.32
C GLU A 126 -18.01 -4.50 4.75
N ARG A 127 -17.06 -5.33 5.21
CA ARG A 127 -17.26 -6.72 5.61
C ARG A 127 -17.21 -6.94 7.12
N VAL A 128 -16.99 -5.86 7.89
CA VAL A 128 -17.18 -5.91 9.34
C VAL A 128 -18.67 -6.09 9.62
N ASP A 129 -19.02 -7.00 10.51
CA ASP A 129 -20.40 -7.20 10.95
C ASP A 129 -20.72 -6.21 12.08
N CYS A 130 -21.48 -5.17 11.78
CA CYS A 130 -22.01 -4.22 12.77
C CYS A 130 -23.25 -3.47 12.24
N GLN A 131 -24.12 -3.05 13.16
CA GLN A 131 -25.39 -2.40 12.82
C GLN A 131 -25.20 -1.01 12.18
N ASN A 132 -24.29 -0.18 12.71
CA ASN A 132 -24.07 1.21 12.27
C ASN A 132 -22.94 1.35 11.24
N LYS A 133 -22.69 0.29 10.45
CA LYS A 133 -21.52 0.19 9.57
C LYS A 133 -21.36 1.37 8.62
N LYS A 134 -22.43 1.72 7.91
CA LYS A 134 -22.39 2.77 6.87
C LYS A 134 -22.00 4.13 7.47
N GLU A 135 -22.55 4.47 8.63
CA GLU A 135 -22.23 5.71 9.33
C GLU A 135 -20.77 5.74 9.77
N ILE A 136 -20.27 4.67 10.39
CA ILE A 136 -18.87 4.57 10.83
C ILE A 136 -17.92 4.65 9.62
N ILE A 137 -18.21 3.94 8.54
CA ILE A 137 -17.42 4.00 7.29
C ILE A 137 -17.38 5.43 6.74
N ASN A 138 -18.52 6.13 6.69
CA ASN A 138 -18.56 7.51 6.23
C ASN A 138 -17.72 8.44 7.13
N ARG A 139 -17.78 8.28 8.45
CA ARG A 139 -16.94 9.04 9.39
C ARG A 139 -15.45 8.77 9.16
N LEU A 140 -15.07 7.51 8.99
CA LEU A 140 -13.67 7.11 8.83
C LEU A 140 -13.07 7.50 7.48
N PHE A 141 -13.79 7.25 6.38
CA PHE A 141 -13.26 7.37 5.01
C PHE A 141 -13.71 8.63 4.27
N GLY A 142 -14.73 9.32 4.78
CA GLY A 142 -15.44 10.44 4.15
C GLY A 142 -16.66 9.97 3.35
N SER A 143 -17.62 10.87 3.17
CA SER A 143 -18.83 10.64 2.35
C SER A 143 -18.53 10.60 0.86
N GLU A 144 -19.39 9.90 0.10
CA GLU A 144 -19.36 9.92 -1.36
C GLU A 144 -20.01 11.21 -1.90
N THR A 145 -19.78 11.50 -3.18
CA THR A 145 -20.10 12.79 -3.81
C THR A 145 -21.59 13.17 -3.82
N GLU A 146 -22.48 12.26 -3.44
CA GLU A 146 -23.94 12.43 -3.46
C GLU A 146 -24.53 12.97 -2.13
N ASP A 147 -23.73 13.09 -1.06
CA ASP A 147 -24.21 13.64 0.22
C ASP A 147 -24.16 15.19 0.24
N GLU A 148 -25.20 15.81 0.81
CA GLU A 148 -25.34 17.29 0.93
C GLU A 148 -24.18 17.95 1.69
N GLU A 149 -23.50 17.20 2.57
CA GLU A 149 -22.30 17.63 3.29
C GLU A 149 -21.12 16.69 2.98
N LYS A 150 -20.19 17.18 2.14
CA LYS A 150 -18.92 16.49 1.86
C LYS A 150 -17.99 16.58 3.08
N LEU A 151 -18.17 15.67 4.02
CA LEU A 151 -17.29 15.56 5.18
C LEU A 151 -16.05 14.73 4.81
N LYS A 152 -14.87 15.32 5.07
CA LYS A 152 -13.59 14.62 4.97
C LYS A 152 -13.56 13.47 6.00
N GLY A 153 -12.98 12.33 5.63
CA GLY A 153 -12.79 11.21 6.55
C GLY A 153 -11.80 11.52 7.67
N ARG A 154 -11.96 10.80 8.79
CA ARG A 154 -11.12 10.86 10.00
C ARG A 154 -9.79 10.09 9.88
N LEU A 155 -9.59 9.31 8.81
CA LEU A 155 -8.37 8.52 8.59
C LEU A 155 -7.38 9.17 7.61
N TYR A 156 -6.12 9.22 8.03
CA TYR A 156 -4.98 9.70 7.26
C TYR A 156 -3.99 8.55 7.06
N PHE A 157 -3.77 8.19 5.80
CA PHE A 157 -2.95 7.05 5.39
C PHE A 157 -1.56 7.50 4.96
N PHE A 158 -0.54 6.71 5.30
CA PHE A 158 0.84 6.96 4.94
C PHE A 158 1.36 5.85 4.00
N PRO A 159 2.39 6.13 3.18
CA PRO A 159 2.95 5.13 2.29
C PRO A 159 3.72 4.08 3.08
N THR A 160 3.69 2.82 2.66
CA THR A 160 4.66 1.83 3.16
C THR A 160 5.77 1.70 2.15
N PHE A 161 7.02 1.96 2.53
CA PHE A 161 8.18 1.67 1.69
C PHE A 161 8.73 0.28 2.02
N PHE A 162 9.13 -0.46 1.00
CA PHE A 162 9.90 -1.69 1.16
C PHE A 162 11.36 -1.38 0.88
N GLU A 163 12.23 -1.58 1.87
CA GLU A 163 13.68 -1.40 1.69
C GLU A 163 14.31 -2.57 0.92
N GLU A 164 13.66 -3.73 0.93
CA GLU A 164 14.06 -4.89 0.16
C GLU A 164 13.82 -4.70 -1.34
N ASP A 165 14.71 -5.26 -2.17
CA ASP A 165 14.49 -5.32 -3.61
C ASP A 165 13.37 -6.31 -3.95
N SER A 166 12.41 -5.83 -4.74
CA SER A 166 11.40 -6.65 -5.38
C SER A 166 12.02 -7.70 -6.31
N LYS A 167 11.28 -8.79 -6.52
CA LYS A 167 11.71 -9.94 -7.32
C LYS A 167 10.73 -10.22 -8.44
N LYS A 168 11.20 -10.91 -9.48
CA LYS A 168 10.33 -11.43 -10.55
C LYS A 168 9.51 -12.61 -10.04
N ASP A 169 8.28 -12.68 -10.50
CA ASP A 169 7.37 -13.79 -10.32
C ASP A 169 6.63 -14.09 -11.62
N VAL A 170 6.09 -15.30 -11.73
CA VAL A 170 5.42 -15.78 -12.94
C VAL A 170 4.06 -16.35 -12.58
N ILE A 171 3.03 -15.88 -13.29
CA ILE A 171 1.70 -16.46 -13.23
C ILE A 171 1.35 -17.02 -14.60
N THR A 172 0.99 -18.30 -14.63
CA THR A 172 0.48 -18.96 -15.84
C THR A 172 -1.03 -19.22 -15.66
N PRO A 173 -1.91 -18.42 -16.29
CA PRO A 173 -3.35 -18.65 -16.22
C PRO A 173 -3.70 -19.99 -16.88
N LEU A 174 -4.48 -20.81 -16.19
CA LEU A 174 -4.94 -22.11 -16.70
C LEU A 174 -6.41 -22.02 -17.12
N LYS A 175 -6.78 -22.70 -18.21
CA LYS A 175 -8.19 -22.92 -18.55
C LYS A 175 -8.78 -23.90 -17.54
N ARG A 176 -9.95 -23.59 -16.99
CA ARG A 176 -10.56 -24.37 -15.89
C ARG A 176 -11.00 -25.76 -16.31
N ASP A 177 -11.40 -25.91 -17.57
CA ASP A 177 -11.91 -27.14 -18.19
C ASP A 177 -10.81 -28.20 -18.43
N THR A 178 -9.67 -27.75 -18.94
CA THR A 178 -8.59 -28.61 -19.43
C THR A 178 -7.36 -28.56 -18.53
N ARG A 179 -7.31 -27.63 -17.57
CA ARG A 179 -6.13 -27.32 -16.74
C ARG A 179 -4.87 -27.01 -17.55
N THR A 180 -5.02 -26.66 -18.83
CA THR A 180 -3.93 -26.27 -19.73
C THR A 180 -3.71 -24.76 -19.72
N PRO A 181 -2.52 -24.24 -20.08
CA PRO A 181 -2.28 -22.80 -20.17
C PRO A 181 -3.28 -22.10 -21.10
N ALA A 182 -4.06 -21.16 -20.56
CA ALA A 182 -4.99 -20.34 -21.33
C ALA A 182 -4.26 -19.29 -22.17
N ARG A 183 -3.14 -18.80 -21.63
CA ARG A 183 -2.18 -17.90 -22.29
C ARG A 183 -0.78 -18.15 -21.73
N GLY A 184 0.23 -17.56 -22.37
CA GLY A 184 1.62 -17.65 -21.94
C GLY A 184 1.87 -17.12 -20.51
N PRO A 185 3.06 -17.41 -19.96
CA PRO A 185 3.46 -16.95 -18.63
C PRO A 185 3.44 -15.42 -18.55
N ILE A 186 2.86 -14.89 -17.47
CA ILE A 186 2.79 -13.46 -17.19
C ILE A 186 3.82 -13.16 -16.13
N PHE A 187 4.87 -12.43 -16.51
CA PHE A 187 5.87 -11.97 -15.57
C PHE A 187 5.36 -10.75 -14.82
N MET A 188 5.63 -10.71 -13.51
CA MET A 188 5.28 -9.59 -12.67
C MET A 188 6.29 -9.40 -11.55
N GLU A 189 6.36 -8.17 -11.06
CA GLU A 189 7.23 -7.82 -9.97
C GLU A 189 6.46 -7.88 -8.65
N VAL A 190 7.08 -8.51 -7.66
CA VAL A 190 6.47 -8.76 -6.36
C VAL A 190 7.47 -8.49 -5.25
N MET A 191 6.96 -8.02 -4.11
CA MET A 191 7.62 -8.25 -2.83
C MET A 191 7.31 -9.69 -2.42
N LYS A 192 8.35 -10.47 -2.10
CA LYS A 192 8.19 -11.89 -1.81
C LYS A 192 7.60 -12.08 -0.40
N GLN A 193 7.16 -13.30 -0.13
CA GLN A 193 6.85 -13.72 1.23
C GLN A 193 8.10 -13.52 2.11
N GLY A 194 7.89 -13.10 3.34
CA GLY A 194 8.96 -12.77 4.30
C GLY A 194 9.43 -11.32 4.24
N SER A 195 9.05 -10.55 3.21
CA SER A 195 9.43 -9.14 3.14
C SER A 195 8.74 -8.32 4.23
N LYS A 196 9.47 -7.37 4.82
CA LYS A 196 8.99 -6.52 5.92
C LYS A 196 8.51 -5.16 5.45
N GLY A 197 7.58 -4.58 6.19
CA GLY A 197 7.13 -3.20 5.97
C GLY A 197 6.48 -2.61 7.20
N GLU A 198 6.31 -1.29 7.19
CA GLU A 198 5.62 -0.55 8.25
C GLU A 198 4.34 0.08 7.73
N PHE A 199 3.24 -0.16 8.44
CA PHE A 199 1.95 0.45 8.21
C PHE A 199 1.72 1.57 9.23
N TYR A 200 1.49 2.78 8.72
CA TYR A 200 1.18 3.96 9.52
C TYR A 200 -0.21 4.47 9.17
N LEU A 201 -1.03 4.68 10.20
CA LEU A 201 -2.38 5.22 10.09
C LEU A 201 -2.63 6.20 11.23
N LEU A 202 -3.08 7.40 10.88
CA LEU A 202 -3.46 8.41 11.84
C LEU A 202 -4.99 8.60 11.83
N TYR A 203 -5.62 8.35 12.97
CA TYR A 203 -7.00 8.72 13.23
C TYR A 203 -7.03 10.12 13.84
N VAL A 204 -7.82 11.02 13.26
CA VAL A 204 -8.09 12.36 13.80
C VAL A 204 -9.61 12.50 13.92
N PRO A 205 -10.18 12.82 15.10
CA PRO A 205 -11.63 12.88 15.30
C PRO A 205 -12.31 14.09 14.62
N TYR A 206 -11.61 14.73 13.67
CA TYR A 206 -12.07 15.87 12.91
C TYR A 206 -12.07 15.56 11.40
N PRO A 207 -13.04 16.09 10.64
CA PRO A 207 -14.14 16.95 11.10
C PRO A 207 -15.14 16.21 11.99
N LYS A 208 -15.60 16.90 13.04
CA LYS A 208 -16.56 16.37 14.02
C LYS A 208 -17.93 16.10 13.37
N GLY A 209 -18.35 16.96 12.44
CA GLY A 209 -19.69 16.95 11.86
C GLY A 209 -20.73 17.55 12.82
N LYS A 210 -21.99 17.70 12.37
CA LYS A 210 -23.07 18.33 13.16
C LYS A 210 -23.47 17.52 14.41
N ASN A 211 -23.43 16.20 14.33
CA ASN A 211 -23.88 15.28 15.40
C ASN A 211 -22.70 14.53 16.03
N PHE A 212 -21.64 15.26 16.38
CA PHE A 212 -20.47 14.64 17.01
C PHE A 212 -20.75 14.29 18.47
N GLU A 213 -20.40 13.07 18.86
CA GLU A 213 -20.40 12.62 20.24
C GLU A 213 -19.04 11.99 20.56
N GLU A 214 -18.48 12.23 21.75
CA GLU A 214 -17.16 11.71 22.11
C GLU A 214 -17.09 10.18 22.09
N LYS A 215 -18.22 9.50 22.38
CA LYS A 215 -18.33 8.03 22.30
C LYS A 215 -18.02 7.49 20.90
N GLN A 216 -18.23 8.30 19.84
CA GLN A 216 -17.92 7.91 18.46
C GLN A 216 -16.44 7.58 18.29
N ILE A 217 -15.53 8.19 19.06
CA ILE A 217 -14.11 7.89 18.98
C ILE A 217 -13.86 6.43 19.35
N GLY A 218 -14.46 5.95 20.43
CA GLY A 218 -14.33 4.55 20.84
C GLY A 218 -14.95 3.60 19.81
N GLU A 219 -16.15 3.91 19.33
CA GLU A 219 -16.84 3.15 18.27
C GLU A 219 -16.01 3.04 17.00
N ASP A 220 -15.49 4.18 16.52
CA ASP A 220 -14.65 4.29 15.33
C ASP A 220 -13.39 3.42 15.47
N LEU A 221 -12.70 3.48 16.62
CA LEU A 221 -11.46 2.74 16.85
C LEU A 221 -11.70 1.22 16.98
N HIS A 222 -12.77 0.78 17.67
CA HIS A 222 -13.12 -0.64 17.75
C HIS A 222 -13.50 -1.23 16.38
N PHE A 223 -14.28 -0.47 15.61
CA PHE A 223 -14.62 -0.85 14.24
C PHE A 223 -13.37 -0.89 13.36
N LEU A 224 -12.49 0.11 13.47
CA LEU A 224 -11.23 0.18 12.74
C LEU A 224 -10.33 -1.01 13.04
N ALA A 225 -10.17 -1.40 14.30
CA ALA A 225 -9.41 -2.60 14.67
C ALA A 225 -9.97 -3.85 13.97
N SER A 226 -11.30 -3.98 13.91
CA SER A 226 -11.97 -5.13 13.25
C SER A 226 -11.73 -5.11 11.73
N ALA A 227 -11.80 -3.94 11.10
CA ALA A 227 -11.50 -3.77 9.68
C ALA A 227 -10.03 -4.07 9.36
N LEU A 228 -9.09 -3.60 10.19
CA LEU A 228 -7.66 -3.90 10.05
C LEU A 228 -7.41 -5.41 10.15
N LYS A 229 -8.05 -6.11 11.10
CA LYS A 229 -7.93 -7.57 11.25
C LYS A 229 -8.33 -8.30 9.96
N LEU A 230 -9.49 -7.95 9.40
CA LEU A 230 -9.97 -8.53 8.14
C LEU A 230 -9.03 -8.20 6.97
N MET A 231 -8.56 -6.96 6.88
CA MET A 231 -7.63 -6.55 5.83
C MET A 231 -6.32 -7.34 5.89
N PHE A 232 -5.71 -7.46 7.06
CA PHE A 232 -4.40 -8.08 7.23
C PHE A 232 -4.43 -9.61 7.10
N TYR A 233 -5.44 -10.26 7.68
CA TYR A 233 -5.45 -11.72 7.82
C TYR A 233 -6.37 -12.44 6.84
N THR A 234 -7.36 -11.76 6.26
CA THR A 234 -8.36 -12.41 5.39
C THR A 234 -8.23 -11.95 3.94
N TYR A 235 -8.23 -10.65 3.68
CA TYR A 235 -8.33 -10.12 2.31
C TYR A 235 -6.99 -9.74 1.69
N GLY A 236 -6.02 -9.33 2.51
CA GLY A 236 -4.74 -8.78 2.08
C GLY A 236 -4.85 -7.37 1.46
N PHE A 237 -3.70 -6.74 1.24
CA PHE A 237 -3.59 -5.37 0.69
C PHE A 237 -3.00 -5.28 -0.73
N SER A 238 -3.04 -6.36 -1.53
CA SER A 238 -2.43 -6.42 -2.87
C SER A 238 -3.44 -6.29 -4.03
N ALA A 239 -2.99 -6.08 -5.27
CA ALA A 239 -3.83 -6.16 -6.47
C ALA A 239 -4.46 -7.55 -6.70
N LYS A 240 -3.83 -8.63 -6.21
CA LYS A 240 -4.27 -10.03 -6.41
C LYS A 240 -4.87 -10.68 -5.15
N LYS A 241 -5.73 -9.95 -4.42
CA LYS A 241 -6.39 -10.41 -3.18
C LYS A 241 -7.08 -11.77 -3.30
N THR A 242 -7.68 -12.07 -4.45
CA THR A 242 -8.40 -13.35 -4.68
C THR A 242 -7.49 -14.57 -4.62
N SER A 243 -6.17 -14.40 -4.80
CA SER A 243 -5.16 -15.45 -4.60
C SER A 243 -4.50 -15.39 -3.20
N GLY A 244 -4.99 -14.49 -2.34
CA GLY A 244 -4.50 -14.22 -0.99
C GLY A 244 -3.25 -13.33 -0.92
N PHE A 245 -2.88 -12.64 -2.01
CA PHE A 245 -1.69 -11.78 -2.01
C PHE A 245 -1.83 -10.62 -1.02
N GLY A 246 -0.72 -10.25 -0.38
CA GLY A 246 -0.65 -9.15 0.57
C GLY A 246 -1.29 -9.44 1.93
N THR A 247 -1.47 -10.70 2.32
CA THR A 247 -1.74 -11.05 3.72
C THR A 247 -0.44 -11.08 4.52
N ILE A 248 -0.54 -10.83 5.82
CA ILE A 248 0.61 -10.77 6.72
C ILE A 248 0.70 -11.98 7.64
N GLU A 249 1.89 -12.17 8.21
CA GLU A 249 2.12 -13.11 9.30
C GLU A 249 1.40 -12.62 10.57
N GLU A 250 1.18 -13.53 11.50
CA GLU A 250 0.55 -13.21 12.77
C GLU A 250 1.40 -12.20 13.55
N LEU A 251 0.78 -11.08 13.94
CA LEU A 251 1.46 -10.03 14.70
C LEU A 251 1.61 -10.46 16.16
N LYS A 252 2.75 -10.10 16.73
CA LYS A 252 2.99 -10.11 18.17
C LYS A 252 2.75 -8.72 18.75
N GLU A 253 2.63 -8.64 20.07
CA GLU A 253 2.35 -7.38 20.75
C GLU A 253 3.42 -6.29 20.46
N GLU A 254 4.69 -6.66 20.34
CA GLU A 254 5.79 -5.75 20.02
C GLU A 254 5.72 -5.19 18.60
N ASN A 255 4.92 -5.79 17.72
CA ASN A 255 4.77 -5.32 16.34
C ASN A 255 3.76 -4.18 16.22
N ILE A 256 3.01 -3.87 17.28
CA ILE A 256 1.95 -2.86 17.26
C ILE A 256 2.24 -1.79 18.30
N GLU A 257 2.48 -0.58 17.80
CA GLU A 257 2.64 0.63 18.59
C GLU A 257 1.41 1.53 18.39
N ILE A 258 0.70 1.84 19.48
CA ILE A 258 -0.48 2.71 19.48
C ILE A 258 -0.21 3.88 20.40
N TYR A 259 -0.41 5.09 19.89
CA TYR A 259 -0.25 6.31 20.65
C TYR A 259 -1.54 7.15 20.58
N PRO A 260 -2.09 7.61 21.72
CA PRO A 260 -1.58 7.40 23.08
C PRO A 260 -1.76 5.94 23.57
N LYS A 261 -0.90 5.51 24.50
CA LYS A 261 -0.77 4.10 24.92
C LYS A 261 -2.03 3.50 25.56
N ASP A 262 -2.88 4.33 26.17
CA ASP A 262 -4.17 3.91 26.76
C ASP A 262 -5.12 3.32 25.72
N LYS A 263 -4.97 3.67 24.44
CA LYS A 263 -5.77 3.13 23.33
C LYS A 263 -5.30 1.77 22.83
N LYS A 264 -4.11 1.29 23.25
CA LYS A 264 -3.53 0.03 22.75
C LYS A 264 -4.44 -1.18 22.98
N GLY A 265 -5.19 -1.21 24.08
CA GLY A 265 -6.12 -2.31 24.40
C GLY A 265 -7.20 -2.54 23.35
N ILE A 266 -7.64 -1.48 22.65
CA ILE A 266 -8.67 -1.55 21.59
C ILE A 266 -8.18 -2.42 20.42
N PHE A 267 -6.87 -2.42 20.15
CA PHE A 267 -6.24 -3.12 19.03
C PHE A 267 -5.68 -4.50 19.41
N SER A 268 -5.97 -5.00 20.62
CA SER A 268 -5.56 -6.34 21.08
C SER A 268 -5.99 -7.47 20.16
N ILE A 269 -7.09 -7.31 19.42
CA ILE A 269 -7.58 -8.31 18.46
C ILE A 269 -6.66 -8.53 17.26
N LEU A 270 -5.64 -7.68 17.08
CA LEU A 270 -4.69 -7.74 15.96
C LEU A 270 -3.45 -8.58 16.26
N TYR A 271 -3.13 -8.87 17.52
CA TYR A 271 -1.90 -9.57 17.89
C TYR A 271 -2.13 -10.66 18.95
N THR A 272 -1.14 -11.55 19.07
CA THR A 272 -1.08 -12.52 20.16
C THR A 272 -0.22 -12.02 21.31
N THR A 273 -0.67 -12.27 22.54
CA THR A 273 0.14 -12.07 23.75
C THR A 273 0.94 -13.35 24.04
N HIS A 274 2.24 -13.23 24.29
CA HIS A 274 3.03 -14.38 24.76
C HIS A 274 2.60 -14.70 26.20
N ASN A 275 1.82 -15.77 26.39
CA ASN A 275 1.66 -16.39 27.70
C ASN A 275 2.97 -17.10 28.05
N ASN A 276 3.91 -16.39 28.69
CA ASN A 276 5.06 -17.02 29.37
C ASN A 276 4.59 -17.69 30.68
N SER A 277 3.72 -18.69 30.57
CA SER A 277 3.27 -19.52 31.68
C SER A 277 3.21 -20.99 31.29
N VAL A 278 4.33 -21.52 30.80
CA VAL A 278 4.69 -22.91 31.12
C VAL A 278 5.75 -22.82 32.20
N LYS A 279 5.29 -22.79 33.46
CA LYS A 279 6.15 -23.15 34.59
C LYS A 279 6.51 -24.62 34.36
N ASP A 280 7.80 -24.90 34.35
CA ASP A 280 8.34 -26.23 34.58
C ASP A 280 7.58 -26.88 35.74
N GLY A 281 6.91 -27.99 35.42
CA GLY A 281 6.11 -28.76 36.35
C GLY A 281 6.58 -30.21 36.35
N VAL A 282 7.64 -30.43 37.14
CA VAL A 282 8.06 -31.66 37.86
C VAL A 282 8.15 -32.97 37.08
#